data_AF-A0A558HAN3-F1
#
_entry.id   AF-A0A558HAN3-F1
#
_cell.length_a   1.000
_cell.length_b   1.000
_cell.length_c   1.000
_cell.angle_alpha   90.00
_cell.angle_beta   90.00
_cell.angle_gamma   90.00
#
_symmetry.space_group_name_H-M   'P 1'
#
loop_
_entity.id
_entity.type
_entity.pdbx_description
1 polymer ?
#
loop_
_entity_poly.entity_id
_entity_poly.type
_entity_poly.pdbx_seq_one_letter_code
_entity_poly.pdbx_strand_id
1 'polypeptide(L)'
;MTDSELEEGFDRLNRLITSTDDLKGFLQGMAGLASEKLSQVTGTTIKCAVALHRRKHRTTIAGSSDIAVWLDQIEQRLGEGPCVEALRWDTP
;
A
#
# COMPACT_ATOMS: atom_id res chain seq x y z
N MET A 1 16.08 -11.73 -3.61
CA MET A 1 15.99 -10.83 -2.47
C MET A 1 17.09 -11.25 -1.50
N THR A 2 18.10 -10.40 -1.30
CA THR A 2 19.23 -10.68 -0.40
C THR A 2 18.90 -10.21 1.03
N ASP A 3 19.61 -10.73 2.03
CA ASP A 3 19.44 -10.30 3.44
C ASP A 3 19.65 -8.79 3.61
N SER A 4 20.58 -8.22 2.83
CA SER A 4 20.86 -6.78 2.82
C SER A 4 19.69 -5.95 2.28
N GLU A 5 18.95 -6.43 1.28
CA GLU A 5 17.76 -5.72 0.75
C GLU A 5 16.60 -5.72 1.76
N LEU A 6 16.51 -6.76 2.59
CA LEU A 6 15.53 -6.86 3.67
C LEU A 6 15.85 -5.90 4.81
N GLU A 7 17.11 -5.83 5.25
CA GLU A 7 17.56 -4.89 6.28
C GLU A 7 17.33 -3.44 5.84
N GLU A 8 17.65 -3.08 4.59
CA GLU A 8 17.39 -1.74 4.06
C GLU A 8 15.89 -1.39 4.04
N GLY A 9 15.05 -2.35 3.66
CA GLY A 9 13.59 -2.18 3.66
C GLY A 9 13.05 -1.97 5.07
N PHE A 10 13.54 -2.74 6.04
CA PHE A 10 13.17 -2.63 7.45
C PHE A 10 13.58 -1.28 8.04
N ASP A 11 14.81 -0.84 7.80
CA ASP A 11 15.32 0.45 8.25
C ASP A 11 14.50 1.61 7.68
N ARG A 12 14.14 1.53 6.40
CA ARG A 12 13.33 2.56 5.74
C ARG A 12 11.91 2.61 6.31
N LEU A 13 11.33 1.46 6.64
CA LEU A 13 10.02 1.39 7.30
C LEU A 13 10.08 1.94 8.73
N ASN A 14 11.11 1.57 9.50
CA ASN A 14 11.30 2.03 10.87
C ASN A 14 11.49 3.56 10.94
N ARG A 15 12.22 4.14 9.97
CA ARG A 15 12.32 5.60 9.84
C ARG A 15 10.97 6.25 9.57
N LEU A 16 10.14 5.67 8.70
CA LEU A 16 8.80 6.20 8.43
C LEU A 16 7.89 6.19 9.68
N ILE A 17 8.00 5.18 10.54
CA ILE A 17 7.23 5.10 11.80
C ILE A 17 7.71 6.17 12.79
N THR A 18 9.02 6.33 12.92
CA THR A 18 9.63 7.25 13.90
C THR A 18 9.60 8.71 13.47
N SER A 19 9.46 9.00 12.18
CA SER A 19 9.47 10.37 11.62
C SER A 19 8.08 10.99 11.42
N THR A 20 6.99 10.24 11.58
CA THR A 20 5.64 10.71 11.22
C THR A 20 4.76 10.87 12.44
N ASP A 21 4.17 12.05 12.62
CA ASP A 21 3.27 12.35 13.75
C ASP A 21 1.90 11.66 13.64
N ASP A 22 1.52 11.16 12.45
CA ASP A 22 0.24 10.49 12.22
C ASP A 22 0.37 9.18 11.41
N LEU A 23 -0.60 8.28 11.64
CA LEU A 23 -0.69 6.97 10.98
C LEU A 23 -0.86 7.08 9.46
N LYS A 24 -1.47 8.16 8.96
CA LYS A 24 -1.79 8.32 7.55
C LYS A 24 -0.52 8.58 6.73
N GLY A 25 0.35 9.46 7.21
CA GLY A 25 1.63 9.75 6.57
C GLY A 25 2.55 8.53 6.55
N PHE A 26 2.54 7.71 7.62
CA PHE A 26 3.27 6.45 7.65
C PHE A 26 2.79 5.51 6.52
N LEU A 27 1.48 5.32 6.39
CA LEU A 27 0.89 4.43 5.38
C LEU A 27 1.07 4.96 3.95
N GLN A 28 1.10 6.29 3.77
CA GLN A 28 1.47 6.89 2.48
C GLN A 28 2.93 6.58 2.12
N GLY A 29 3.85 6.73 3.08
CA GLY A 29 5.26 6.38 2.89
C GLY A 29 5.45 4.88 2.58
N MET A 30 4.75 4.01 3.31
CA MET A 30 4.77 2.56 3.07
C MET A 30 4.27 2.22 1.65
N ALA A 31 3.15 2.80 1.22
CA ALA A 31 2.62 2.58 -0.12
C ALA A 31 3.59 3.06 -1.21
N GLY A 32 4.28 4.19 -0.98
CA GLY A 32 5.34 4.68 -1.85
C GLY A 32 6.53 3.71 -1.95
N LEU A 33 7.00 3.20 -0.81
CA LEU A 33 8.09 2.23 -0.75
C LEU A 33 7.73 0.92 -1.47
N ALA A 34 6.52 0.41 -1.26
CA ALA A 34 6.02 -0.79 -1.94
C ALA A 34 5.95 -0.59 -3.45
N SER A 35 5.41 0.55 -3.90
CA SER A 35 5.35 0.92 -5.32
C SER A 35 6.74 0.97 -5.95
N GLU A 36 7.72 1.58 -5.29
CA GLU A 36 9.10 1.65 -5.76
C GLU A 36 9.72 0.25 -5.91
N LYS A 37 9.67 -0.57 -4.85
CA LYS A 37 10.26 -1.91 -4.84
C LYS A 37 9.59 -2.85 -5.83
N LEU A 38 8.25 -2.87 -5.90
CA LEU A 38 7.52 -3.70 -6.85
C LEU A 38 7.77 -3.25 -8.30
N SER A 39 7.91 -1.94 -8.54
CA SER A 39 8.25 -1.45 -9.87
C SER A 39 9.66 -1.87 -10.30
N GLN A 40 10.62 -1.85 -9.38
CA GLN A 40 11.98 -2.34 -9.64
C GLN A 40 12.00 -3.83 -9.99
N VAL A 41 11.27 -4.65 -9.22
CA VAL A 41 11.23 -6.11 -9.43
C VAL A 41 10.53 -6.49 -10.73
N THR A 42 9.44 -5.80 -11.08
CA THR A 42 8.63 -6.13 -12.27
C THR A 42 9.08 -5.44 -13.55
N GLY A 43 9.97 -4.44 -13.46
CA GLY A 43 10.37 -3.59 -14.58
C GLY A 43 9.23 -2.71 -15.13
N THR A 44 8.09 -2.64 -14.43
CA THR A 44 6.89 -1.90 -14.85
C THR A 44 6.44 -0.97 -13.71
N THR A 45 5.83 0.18 -14.03
CA THR A 45 5.30 1.06 -12.98
C THR A 45 4.12 0.41 -12.25
N ILE A 46 4.30 0.09 -10.98
CA ILE A 46 3.27 -0.44 -10.09
C ILE A 46 2.72 0.67 -9.21
N LYS A 47 1.40 0.77 -9.11
CA LYS A 47 0.69 1.70 -8.21
C LYS A 47 0.15 0.93 -7.02
N CYS A 48 0.47 1.39 -5.82
CA CYS A 48 0.02 0.77 -4.58
C CYS A 48 -0.92 1.70 -3.82
N ALA A 49 -1.97 1.13 -3.24
CA ALA A 49 -2.90 1.77 -2.31
C ALA A 49 -3.04 0.92 -1.04
N VAL A 50 -3.49 1.54 0.04
CA VAL A 50 -3.78 0.86 1.31
C VAL A 50 -5.28 0.91 1.53
N ALA A 51 -5.92 -0.25 1.43
CA ALA A 51 -7.32 -0.45 1.73
C ALA A 51 -7.48 -0.88 3.20
N LEU A 52 -8.36 -0.19 3.93
CA LEU A 52 -8.72 -0.53 5.30
C LEU A 52 -10.08 -1.21 5.31
N HIS A 53 -10.09 -2.46 5.78
CA HIS A 53 -11.32 -3.16 6.08
C HIS A 53 -11.70 -2.98 7.55
N ARG A 54 -12.80 -2.25 7.80
CA ARG A 54 -13.50 -2.26 9.08
C ARG A 54 -14.82 -3.00 8.89
N ARG A 55 -15.32 -3.62 9.95
CA ARG A 55 -16.48 -4.53 9.98
C ARG A 55 -17.63 -4.22 9.01
N LYS A 56 -17.98 -2.94 8.82
CA LYS A 56 -19.03 -2.49 7.89
C LYS A 56 -18.56 -1.52 6.81
N HIS A 57 -17.29 -1.12 6.80
CA HIS A 57 -16.78 -0.06 5.93
C HIS A 57 -15.40 -0.43 5.38
N ARG A 58 -15.31 -0.44 4.05
CA ARG A 58 -14.05 -0.44 3.31
C ARG A 58 -13.73 1.00 2.96
N THR A 59 -12.49 1.43 3.19
CA THR A 59 -12.03 2.76 2.80
C THR A 59 -10.57 2.72 2.39
N THR A 60 -10.22 3.47 1.35
CA THR A 60 -8.82 3.78 1.05
C THR A 60 -8.27 4.77 2.08
N ILE A 61 -7.12 4.49 2.66
CA ILE A 61 -6.50 5.37 3.68
C ILE A 61 -5.19 6.00 3.22
N ALA A 62 -4.50 5.39 2.25
CA ALA A 62 -3.25 5.90 1.71
C ALA A 62 -2.99 5.34 0.30
N GLY A 63 -2.04 5.94 -0.42
CA GLY A 63 -1.54 5.40 -1.67
C GLY A 63 -0.24 6.06 -2.11
N SER A 64 0.47 5.35 -2.99
CA SER A 64 1.73 5.76 -3.62
C SER A 64 1.60 7.00 -4.52
N SER A 65 0.37 7.31 -4.96
CA SER A 65 0.01 8.49 -5.75
C SER A 65 -1.49 8.70 -5.72
N ASP A 66 -1.95 9.89 -6.11
CA ASP A 66 -3.38 10.22 -6.14
C ASP A 66 -4.18 9.28 -7.06
N ILE A 67 -3.59 8.87 -8.19
CA ILE A 67 -4.22 7.90 -9.08
C ILE A 67 -4.38 6.52 -8.43
N ALA A 68 -3.43 6.10 -7.59
CA ALA A 68 -3.53 4.82 -6.87
C ALA A 68 -4.69 4.85 -5.86
N VAL A 69 -4.85 5.97 -5.15
CA VAL A 69 -5.97 6.19 -4.24
C VAL A 69 -7.30 6.22 -4.99
N TRP A 70 -7.34 6.91 -6.13
CA TRP A 70 -8.55 7.02 -6.95
C TRP A 70 -8.98 5.68 -7.54
N LEU A 71 -8.03 4.85 -8.01
CA LEU A 71 -8.31 3.51 -8.51
C LEU A 71 -8.90 2.60 -7.43
N ASP A 72 -8.31 2.56 -6.24
CA ASP A 72 -8.85 1.75 -5.12
C ASP A 72 -10.26 2.24 -4.69
N GLN A 73 -10.52 3.55 -4.74
CA GLN A 73 -11.88 4.07 -4.51
C GLN A 73 -12.89 3.60 -5.56
N ILE A 74 -12.48 3.44 -6.82
CA ILE A 74 -13.35 2.89 -7.87
C ILE A 74 -13.65 1.43 -7.55
N GLU A 75 -12.63 0.63 -7.26
CA GLU A 75 -12.78 -0.79 -6.90
C GLU A 75 -13.76 -0.96 -5.74
N GLN A 76 -13.59 -0.16 -4.68
CA GLN A 76 -14.47 -0.21 -3.51
C GLN A 76 -15.92 0.17 -3.82
N ARG A 77 -16.17 1.13 -4.74
CA ARG A 77 -17.52 1.51 -5.16
C ARG A 77 -18.17 0.45 -6.03
N LEU A 78 -17.40 -0.17 -6.92
CA LEU A 78 -17.88 -1.25 -7.78
C LEU A 78 -18.06 -2.55 -6.98
N GLY A 79 -17.37 -2.69 -5.85
CA GLY A 79 -17.35 -3.91 -5.06
C GLY A 79 -16.54 -5.03 -5.73
N GLU A 80 -15.72 -4.71 -6.71
CA GLU A 80 -14.89 -5.61 -7.52
C GLU A 80 -13.49 -5.00 -7.69
N GLY A 81 -12.53 -5.82 -8.06
CA GLY A 81 -11.14 -5.40 -8.27
C GLY A 81 -10.18 -5.96 -7.23
N PRO A 82 -8.87 -5.88 -7.51
CA PRO A 82 -7.83 -6.60 -6.79
C PRO A 82 -7.81 -6.31 -5.28
N CYS A 83 -7.98 -5.06 -4.85
CA CYS A 83 -7.98 -4.73 -3.43
C CYS A 83 -9.24 -5.24 -2.71
N VAL A 84 -10.39 -5.19 -3.39
CA VAL A 84 -11.64 -5.73 -2.83
C VAL A 84 -11.61 -7.25 -2.74
N GLU A 85 -11.02 -7.89 -3.73
CA GLU A 85 -10.80 -9.33 -3.82
C GLU A 85 -9.87 -9.84 -2.72
N ALA A 86 -8.71 -9.21 -2.53
CA ALA A 86 -7.79 -9.53 -1.44
C ALA A 86 -8.48 -9.45 -0.06
N LEU A 87 -9.31 -8.43 0.16
CA LEU A 87 -10.11 -8.29 1.38
C LEU A 87 -11.22 -9.33 1.55
N ARG A 88 -11.69 -9.97 0.46
CA ARG A 88 -12.72 -11.02 0.51
C ARG A 88 -12.12 -12.37 0.87
N TRP A 89 -10.93 -12.68 0.34
CA TRP A 89 -10.32 -13.99 0.49
C TRP A 89 -9.43 -14.13 1.72
N ASP A 90 -9.03 -13.01 2.35
CA ASP A 90 -8.14 -13.01 3.52
C ASP A 90 -6.87 -13.85 3.30
N THR A 91 -6.42 -13.92 2.03
CA THR A 91 -5.25 -14.69 1.60
C THR A 91 -4.25 -13.72 0.99
N PRO A 92 -2.99 -13.68 1.47
CA PRO A 92 -1.94 -12.81 0.92
C PRO A 92 -1.43 -13.28 -0.45
#